data_AF-A0AAD6D7U1-F1
#
_entry.id   AF-A0AAD6D7U1-F1
#
_cell.length_a   1.000
_cell.length_b   1.000
_cell.length_c   1.000
_cell.angle_alpha   90.00
_cell.angle_beta   90.00
_cell.angle_gamma   90.00
#
_symmetry.space_group_name_H-M   'P 1'
#
loop_
_entity.id
_entity.type
_entity.pdbx_description
1 polymer ?
#
loop_
_entity_poly.entity_id
_entity_poly.type
_entity_poly.pdbx_seq_one_letter_code
_entity_poly.pdbx_strand_id
1 'polypeptide(L)'
;MCDADVCVGIRLRDTGKVFILSADSTGFWEFVKSKMDSYYPPPKFVSEQDLRKTGVSATTPTEVEIQPEQTDNQSSSQEAME
;
A
#
# COMPACT_ATOMS: atom_id res chain seq x y z
N MET A 1 -19.17 10.24 4.58
CA MET A 1 -18.20 9.14 4.82
C MET A 1 -18.95 7.87 4.52
N CYS A 2 -18.43 6.99 3.65
CA CYS A 2 -19.15 5.77 3.29
C CYS A 2 -18.96 4.71 4.39
N ASP A 3 -20.07 4.12 4.86
CA ASP A 3 -20.08 3.02 5.84
C ASP A 3 -19.59 1.73 5.16
N ALA A 4 -18.29 1.66 4.90
CA ALA A 4 -17.65 0.53 4.28
C ALA A 4 -16.73 -0.17 5.28
N ASP A 5 -16.90 -1.48 5.42
CA ASP A 5 -15.95 -2.33 6.14
C ASP A 5 -14.74 -2.62 5.24
N VAL A 6 -13.56 -2.11 5.61
CA VAL A 6 -12.33 -2.23 4.80
C VAL A 6 -11.28 -3.06 5.54
N CYS A 7 -10.59 -3.95 4.83
CA CYS A 7 -9.42 -4.68 5.31
C CYS A 7 -8.27 -4.59 4.31
N VAL A 8 -7.08 -4.20 4.77
CA VAL A 8 -5.88 -4.02 3.94
C VAL A 8 -4.72 -4.80 4.53
N GLY A 9 -4.12 -5.67 3.71
CA GLY A 9 -2.89 -6.39 4.03
C GLY A 9 -1.68 -5.77 3.34
N ILE A 10 -0.63 -5.46 4.11
CA ILE A 10 0.62 -4.87 3.62
C ILE A 10 1.77 -5.81 3.96
N ARG A 11 2.55 -6.21 2.96
CA ARG A 11 3.80 -6.95 3.16
C ARG A 11 5.00 -6.07 2.84
N LEU A 12 5.85 -5.83 3.82
CA LEU A 12 7.14 -5.18 3.61
C LEU A 12 8.11 -6.18 2.98
N ARG A 13 8.65 -5.86 1.80
CA ARG A 13 9.46 -6.82 1.01
C ARG A 13 10.84 -7.07 1.62
N ASP A 14 11.39 -6.05 2.27
CA ASP A 14 12.71 -6.06 2.93
C ASP A 14 12.75 -6.97 4.17
N THR A 15 11.69 -6.95 4.98
CA THR A 15 11.60 -7.66 6.26
C THR A 15 10.67 -8.86 6.23
N GLY A 16 9.88 -9.01 5.17
CA GLY A 16 8.84 -10.04 5.05
C GLY A 16 7.66 -9.86 6.00
N LYS A 17 7.65 -8.80 6.83
CA LYS A 17 6.60 -8.55 7.82
C LYS A 17 5.28 -8.21 7.14
N VAL A 18 4.21 -8.77 7.68
CA VAL A 18 2.84 -8.54 7.22
C VAL A 18 2.08 -7.74 8.27
N PHE A 19 1.41 -6.70 7.83
CA PHE A 19 0.55 -5.84 8.63
C PHE A 19 -0.86 -5.93 8.09
N ILE A 20 -1.82 -6.12 8.98
CA ILE A 20 -3.25 -6.11 8.63
C ILE A 20 -3.89 -4.92 9.33
N LEU A 21 -4.50 -4.06 8.53
CA LEU A 21 -5.30 -2.93 8.99
C LEU A 21 -6.76 -3.26 8.68
N SER A 22 -7.61 -3.11 9.68
CA SER A 22 -9.04 -3.34 9.54
C SER A 22 -9.79 -2.13 10.06
N ALA A 23 -10.72 -1.65 9.25
CA ALA A 23 -11.69 -0.63 9.59
C ALA A 23 -13.09 -1.25 9.46
N ASP A 24 -13.37 -2.21 10.35
CA ASP A 24 -14.66 -2.88 10.48
C ASP A 24 -15.14 -2.81 11.93
N SER A 25 -16.22 -2.05 12.16
CA SER A 25 -16.78 -1.91 13.50
C SER A 25 -17.45 -3.20 14.01
N THR A 26 -17.82 -4.09 13.08
CA THR A 26 -18.59 -5.31 13.33
C THR A 26 -17.72 -6.56 13.43
N GLY A 27 -16.42 -6.47 13.12
CA GLY A 27 -15.52 -7.63 13.05
C GLY A 27 -15.80 -8.54 11.84
N PHE A 28 -16.42 -8.02 10.78
CA PHE A 28 -16.70 -8.77 9.56
C PHE A 28 -15.46 -9.48 9.00
N TRP A 29 -14.27 -8.89 9.12
CA TRP A 29 -13.02 -9.43 8.59
C TRP A 29 -12.22 -10.29 9.58
N GLU A 30 -12.76 -10.62 10.78
CA GLU A 30 -12.05 -11.46 11.76
C GLU A 30 -11.64 -12.83 11.20
N PHE A 31 -12.44 -13.41 10.29
CA PHE A 31 -12.11 -14.68 9.64
C PHE A 31 -10.85 -14.60 8.77
N VAL A 32 -10.53 -13.43 8.20
CA VAL A 32 -9.34 -13.22 7.37
C VAL A 32 -8.09 -13.37 8.22
N LYS A 33 -8.11 -12.88 9.46
CA LYS A 33 -7.00 -13.01 10.41
C LYS A 33 -6.63 -14.48 10.61
N SER A 34 -7.63 -15.32 10.90
CA SER A 34 -7.45 -16.77 11.08
C SER A 34 -6.89 -17.46 9.84
N LYS A 35 -7.26 -17.01 8.64
CA LYS A 35 -6.71 -17.58 7.39
C LYS A 35 -5.29 -17.14 7.13
N MET A 36 -4.89 -15.93 7.55
CA MET A 36 -3.55 -15.40 7.27
C MET A 36 -2.45 -16.12 8.06
N ASP A 37 -2.78 -16.61 9.26
CA ASP A 37 -1.83 -17.31 10.15
C ASP A 37 -1.21 -18.56 9.50
N SER A 38 -1.86 -19.16 8.51
CA SER A 38 -1.31 -20.31 7.77
C SER A 38 -0.38 -19.94 6.62
N TYR A 39 -0.41 -18.70 6.13
CA TYR A 39 0.31 -18.27 4.92
C TYR A 39 1.49 -17.35 5.19
N TYR A 40 1.53 -16.68 6.34
CA TYR A 40 2.55 -15.69 6.67
C TYR A 40 3.08 -15.91 8.09
N PRO A 41 4.32 -15.44 8.37
CA PRO A 41 4.75 -15.24 9.74
C PRO A 41 3.70 -14.39 10.49
N PRO A 42 3.52 -14.58 11.82
CA PRO A 42 2.43 -13.97 12.58
C PRO A 42 2.19 -12.49 12.21
N PRO A 43 1.07 -12.15 11.56
CA PRO A 43 0.80 -10.79 11.11
C PRO A 43 0.65 -9.83 12.29
N LYS A 44 1.11 -8.59 12.13
CA LYS A 44 0.85 -7.54 13.11
C LYS A 44 -0.47 -6.85 12.79
N PHE A 45 -1.42 -6.93 13.73
CA PHE A 45 -2.69 -6.24 13.63
C PHE A 45 -2.56 -4.82 14.17
N VAL A 46 -3.06 -3.85 13.41
CA VAL A 46 -3.05 -2.43 13.78
C VAL A 46 -4.49 -1.94 13.79
N SER A 47 -4.99 -1.59 14.97
CA SER A 47 -6.32 -1.01 15.13
C SER A 47 -6.32 0.50 14.86
N GLU A 48 -7.50 1.08 14.66
CA GLU A 48 -7.64 2.53 14.55
C GLU A 48 -7.05 3.27 15.77
N GLN A 49 -7.19 2.70 16.96
CA GLN A 49 -6.63 3.27 18.18
C GLN A 49 -5.10 3.26 18.17
N ASP A 50 -4.48 2.27 17.54
CA ASP A 50 -3.02 2.19 17.42
C ASP A 50 -2.48 3.24 16.45
N LEU A 51 -3.22 3.53 15.37
CA LEU A 51 -2.91 4.62 14.44
C LEU A 51 -3.01 6.00 15.13
N ARG A 52 -4.05 6.22 15.94
CA ARG A 52 -4.21 7.48 16.67
C ARG A 52 -3.10 7.72 17.71
N LYS A 53 -2.55 6.66 18.28
CA LYS A 53 -1.41 6.74 19.22
C LYS A 53 -0.09 7.07 18.51
N THR A 54 0.03 6.84 17.21
CA THR A 54 1.28 7.03 16.46
C THR A 54 1.50 8.45 15.95
N GLY A 55 0.74 9.45 16.46
CA GLY A 55 0.76 10.86 16.06
C GLY A 55 2.12 11.44 15.68
N VAL A 56 2.53 11.19 14.44
CA VAL A 56 3.42 12.04 13.67
C VAL A 56 2.49 13.07 13.06
N SER A 57 2.73 14.33 13.42
CA SER A 57 2.07 15.51 12.89
C SER A 57 1.69 15.31 11.42
N ALA A 58 0.40 15.43 11.12
CA ALA A 58 -0.11 15.51 9.76
C ALA A 58 0.55 16.72 9.08
N THR A 59 1.73 16.49 8.51
CA THR A 59 2.30 17.41 7.54
C THR A 59 1.57 17.03 6.26
N THR A 60 0.75 17.98 5.80
CA THR A 60 0.01 18.01 4.53
C THR A 60 0.55 17.03 3.48
N PRO A 61 -0.28 16.16 2.89
CA PRO A 61 0.14 15.34 1.78
C PRO A 61 0.46 16.26 0.61
N THR A 62 1.74 16.42 0.29
CA THR A 62 2.15 17.03 -0.97
C THR A 62 1.68 16.09 -2.07
N GLU A 63 0.72 16.54 -2.86
CA GLU A 63 0.31 15.89 -4.10
C GLU A 63 1.56 15.65 -4.96
N VAL A 64 1.95 14.39 -5.11
CA VAL A 64 3.04 14.02 -6.02
C VAL A 64 2.42 13.95 -7.41
N GLU A 65 2.46 15.07 -8.13
CA GLU A 65 2.13 15.13 -9.55
C GLU A 65 3.10 14.22 -10.31
N ILE A 66 2.62 13.05 -10.75
CA ILE A 66 3.39 12.15 -11.59
C ILE A 66 3.40 12.76 -12.99
N GLN A 67 4.45 13.50 -13.32
CA GLN A 67 4.69 13.95 -14.70
C GLN A 67 5.08 12.73 -15.55
N PRO A 68 4.51 12.55 -16.75
CA PRO A 68 4.89 11.46 -17.64
C PRO A 68 6.33 11.65 -18.12
N GLU A 69 7.17 10.65 -17.87
CA GLU A 69 8.56 10.57 -18.35
C GLU A 69 8.55 10.56 -19.90
N GLN A 70 9.15 11.59 -20.51
CA GLN A 70 9.36 11.62 -21.96
C GLN A 70 10.42 10.58 -22.33
N THR A 71 10.04 9.59 -23.14
CA THR A 71 10.97 8.63 -23.72
C THR A 71 11.74 9.30 -24.85
N ASP A 72 13.01 9.61 -24.62
CA ASP A 72 13.97 9.99 -25.66
C ASP A 72 14.18 8.81 -26.62
N ASN A 73 13.45 8.78 -27.73
CA ASN A 73 13.78 7.93 -28.86
C ASN A 73 14.74 8.69 -29.79
N GLN A 74 16.04 8.54 -29.56
CA GLN A 74 17.05 8.77 -30.60
C GLN A 74 16.84 7.74 -31.71
N SER A 75 16.14 8.12 -32.79
CA SER A 75 16.21 7.40 -34.04
C SER A 75 17.42 7.92 -34.83
N SER A 76 18.55 7.22 -34.66
CA SER A 76 19.70 7.35 -35.54
C SER A 76 19.50 6.40 -36.72
N SER A 77 19.32 6.94 -37.91
CA SER A 77 19.49 6.22 -39.17
C SER A 77 19.87 7.22 -40.26
N GLN A 78 21.17 7.38 -40.46
CA GLN A 78 21.75 7.83 -41.72
C GLN A 78 22.12 6.58 -42.52
N GLU A 79 21.65 6.48 -43.76
CA GLU A 79 22.21 5.75 -44.90
C GLU A 79 21.15 5.81 -46.02
N ALA A 80 21.41 5.97 -47.31
CA ALA A 80 22.48 6.54 -48.10
C ALA A 80 21.85 6.74 -49.50
N MET A 81 22.38 7.71 -50.21
CA MET A 81 22.06 8.15 -51.57
C MET A 81 22.23 7.03 -52.61
N GLU A 82 21.24 6.84 -53.49
CA GLU A 82 21.39 6.65 -54.94
C GLU A 82 20.05 6.87 -55.67
#